data_AF-A0A942FP58-F1
#
_entry.id   AF-A0A942FP58-F1
#
_cell.length_a   1.000
_cell.length_b   1.000
_cell.length_c   1.000
_cell.angle_alpha   90.00
_cell.angle_beta   90.00
_cell.angle_gamma   90.00
#
_symmetry.space_group_name_H-M   'P 1'
#
loop_
_entity.id
_entity.type
_entity.pdbx_description
1 polymer ?
#
loop_
_entity_poly.entity_id
_entity_poly.type
_entity_poly.pdbx_seq_one_letter_code
_entity_poly.pdbx_strand_id
1 'polypeptide(L)'
;MQRLWIILVLLLASCLPALPPAPRIQAAQGVSARALGLPAEGVASWYGPGFAGRRTANGEIFDPAQLTAAHRTLPFGTQVRVTHLANGLSVVVRINDRGPFRAGRIIDLSRAAAERLRMIGSGTATVRLELVQPGETPIWTALADARLGGFDILSRFHERGDLLFLTSATVSNPILVRVVGNDIPPEQNADLLLPPEVFALLGGRVYAAPPRQ
;
A
#
# COMPACT_ATOMS: atom_id res chain seq x y z
N MET A 1 69.58 -49.28 -11.61
CA MET A 1 68.35 -48.89 -12.33
C MET A 1 67.26 -48.67 -11.28
N GLN A 2 66.90 -47.42 -10.98
CA GLN A 2 65.59 -46.80 -11.37
C GLN A 2 64.40 -47.51 -10.66
N ARG A 3 63.50 -46.90 -9.86
CA ARG A 3 63.04 -45.50 -9.71
C ARG A 3 62.33 -45.26 -8.36
N LEU A 4 62.46 -44.01 -7.92
CA LEU A 4 61.68 -43.24 -6.94
C LEU A 4 60.27 -42.93 -7.47
N TRP A 5 59.18 -43.07 -6.67
CA TRP A 5 57.86 -42.43 -6.88
C TRP A 5 57.17 -42.30 -5.50
N ILE A 6 57.37 -41.23 -4.73
CA ILE A 6 56.62 -39.95 -4.67
C ILE A 6 55.12 -40.10 -4.38
N ILE A 7 54.76 -39.73 -3.14
CA ILE A 7 53.45 -39.35 -2.63
C ILE A 7 53.03 -38.02 -3.26
N LEU A 8 51.81 -37.90 -3.81
CA LEU A 8 51.10 -36.61 -3.85
C LEU A 8 49.61 -36.79 -4.17
N VAL A 9 48.77 -36.87 -3.14
CA VAL A 9 47.32 -36.66 -3.29
C VAL A 9 47.06 -35.15 -3.19
N LEU A 10 46.73 -34.54 -4.33
CA LEU A 10 46.40 -33.12 -4.48
C LEU A 10 45.09 -32.78 -3.76
N LEU A 11 45.18 -32.01 -2.67
CA LEU A 11 44.10 -31.22 -2.12
C LEU A 11 43.89 -29.98 -3.01
N LEU A 12 42.90 -30.03 -3.91
CA LEU A 12 42.42 -28.83 -4.60
C LEU A 12 41.54 -28.02 -3.64
N ALA A 13 42.17 -27.09 -2.92
CA ALA A 13 41.46 -26.02 -2.22
C ALA A 13 40.89 -25.04 -3.26
N SER A 14 39.58 -25.08 -3.46
CA SER A 14 38.83 -24.15 -4.30
C SER A 14 38.81 -22.76 -3.66
N CYS A 15 39.60 -21.84 -4.21
CA CYS A 15 39.55 -20.43 -3.86
C CYS A 15 38.36 -19.77 -4.60
N LEU A 16 37.24 -19.58 -3.90
CA LEU A 16 36.13 -18.75 -4.37
C LEU A 16 36.36 -17.30 -3.90
N PRO A 17 36.38 -16.30 -4.78
CA PRO A 17 36.46 -14.90 -4.35
C PRO A 17 35.16 -14.50 -3.64
N ALA A 18 35.30 -13.88 -2.47
CA ALA A 18 34.18 -13.34 -1.71
C ALA A 18 33.50 -12.23 -2.53
N LEU A 19 32.21 -12.39 -2.80
CA LEU A 19 31.39 -11.36 -3.44
C LEU A 19 31.39 -10.09 -2.59
N PRO A 20 31.48 -8.89 -3.20
CA PRO A 20 31.30 -7.65 -2.46
C PRO A 20 29.90 -7.61 -1.83
N PRO A 21 29.74 -7.04 -0.63
CA PRO A 21 28.42 -6.89 -0.04
C PRO A 21 27.56 -6.03 -0.97
N ALA A 22 26.33 -6.47 -1.21
CA ALA A 22 25.36 -5.74 -2.01
C ALA A 22 25.25 -4.28 -1.51
N PRO A 23 25.11 -3.29 -2.40
CA PRO A 23 24.91 -1.91 -1.99
C PRO A 23 23.68 -1.86 -1.08
N ARG A 24 23.90 -1.43 0.17
CA ARG A 24 22.83 -1.17 1.12
C ARG A 24 22.04 0.01 0.57
N ILE A 25 20.94 -0.26 -0.15
CA ILE A 25 19.96 0.78 -0.45
C ILE A 25 19.46 1.26 0.91
N GLN A 26 19.96 2.42 1.31
CA GLN A 26 19.46 3.12 2.47
C GLN A 26 18.01 3.45 2.12
N ALA A 27 17.07 2.77 2.78
CA ALA A 27 15.66 3.07 2.65
C ALA A 27 15.50 4.59 2.70
N ALA A 28 14.99 5.17 1.61
CA ALA A 28 14.70 6.59 1.55
C ALA A 28 13.84 6.90 2.78
N GLN A 29 14.40 7.69 3.69
CA GLN A 29 13.76 8.00 4.97
C GLN A 29 12.43 8.68 4.67
N GLY A 30 11.32 7.98 4.92
CA GLY A 30 9.97 8.49 4.71
C GLY A 30 9.75 9.74 5.55
N VAL A 31 9.43 10.85 4.90
CA VAL A 31 9.16 12.11 5.56
C VAL A 31 7.77 12.02 6.19
N SER A 32 7.69 12.04 7.53
CA SER A 32 6.41 11.99 8.24
C SER A 32 5.60 13.28 8.03
N ALA A 33 4.27 13.23 8.23
CA ALA A 33 3.40 14.43 8.20
C ALA A 33 3.89 15.53 9.16
N ARG A 34 4.50 15.12 10.29
CA ARG A 34 5.15 16.00 11.26
C ARG A 34 6.46 16.58 10.74
N ALA A 35 7.22 15.82 9.95
CA ALA A 35 8.44 16.30 9.28
C ALA A 35 8.14 17.27 8.11
N LEU A 36 6.91 17.27 7.57
CA LEU A 36 6.43 18.29 6.62
C LEU A 36 5.75 19.51 7.27
N GLY A 37 5.64 19.55 8.61
CA GLY A 37 5.05 20.69 9.34
C GLY A 37 3.57 20.95 9.03
N LEU A 38 2.83 19.93 8.58
CA LEU A 38 1.43 20.08 8.20
C LEU A 38 0.53 20.08 9.44
N PRO A 39 -0.54 20.90 9.48
CA PRO A 39 -1.53 20.81 10.54
C PRO A 39 -2.19 19.43 10.45
N ALA A 40 -1.93 18.61 11.48
CA ALA A 40 -2.47 17.26 11.55
C ALA A 40 -4.00 17.27 11.67
N GLU A 41 -4.61 18.38 12.10
CA GLU A 41 -6.06 18.50 12.30
C GLU A 41 -6.59 19.84 11.77
N GLY A 42 -7.85 19.86 11.35
CA GLY A 42 -8.52 21.06 10.84
C GLY A 42 -9.85 20.74 10.17
N VAL A 43 -10.41 21.72 9.46
CA VAL A 43 -11.73 21.56 8.82
C VAL A 43 -11.60 20.99 7.41
N ALA A 44 -12.29 19.91 7.11
CA ALA A 44 -12.54 19.44 5.75
C ALA A 44 -13.81 20.06 5.18
N SER A 45 -13.83 20.27 3.87
CA SER A 45 -15.07 20.44 3.10
C SER A 45 -15.10 19.50 1.90
N TRP A 46 -16.11 19.60 1.04
CA TRP A 46 -16.20 18.77 -0.16
C TRP A 46 -16.68 19.58 -1.37
N TYR A 47 -16.34 19.11 -2.57
CA TYR A 47 -16.74 19.74 -3.81
C TYR A 47 -18.24 19.58 -4.07
N GLY A 48 -18.99 20.68 -3.95
CA GLY A 48 -20.42 20.72 -4.25
C GLY A 48 -20.76 20.43 -5.72
N PRO A 49 -22.06 20.49 -6.08
CA PRO A 49 -22.50 20.33 -7.46
C PRO A 49 -21.80 21.30 -8.43
N GLY A 50 -21.56 20.85 -9.67
CA GLY A 50 -21.05 21.68 -10.77
C GLY A 50 -19.53 21.66 -10.98
N PHE A 51 -18.77 20.92 -10.16
CA PHE A 51 -17.33 20.73 -10.35
C PHE A 51 -16.96 19.55 -11.25
N ALA A 52 -17.86 18.56 -11.39
CA ALA A 52 -17.63 17.36 -12.20
C ALA A 52 -17.24 17.73 -13.64
N GLY A 53 -16.23 17.05 -14.19
CA GLY A 53 -15.74 17.27 -15.55
C GLY A 53 -14.78 18.45 -15.72
N ARG A 54 -14.54 19.26 -14.68
CA ARG A 54 -13.54 20.33 -14.71
C ARG A 54 -12.13 19.75 -14.58
N ARG A 55 -11.13 20.46 -15.10
CA ARG A 55 -9.72 20.11 -14.87
C ARG A 55 -9.29 20.48 -13.45
N THR A 56 -8.61 19.56 -12.77
CA THR A 56 -7.91 19.82 -11.52
C THR A 56 -6.55 20.49 -11.78
N ALA A 57 -5.90 20.97 -10.72
CA ALA A 57 -4.57 21.60 -10.81
C ALA A 57 -3.45 20.65 -11.29
N ASN A 58 -3.61 19.33 -11.18
CA ASN A 58 -2.66 18.38 -11.76
C ASN A 58 -2.97 18.00 -13.22
N GLY A 59 -4.05 18.54 -13.79
CA GLY A 59 -4.46 18.32 -15.18
C GLY A 59 -5.45 17.18 -15.40
N GLU A 60 -5.75 16.37 -14.37
CA GLU A 60 -6.79 15.34 -14.44
C GLU A 60 -8.19 15.96 -14.59
N ILE A 61 -9.13 15.20 -15.14
CA ILE A 61 -10.55 15.56 -15.11
C ILE A 61 -11.11 15.15 -13.74
N PHE A 62 -11.70 16.10 -13.03
CA PHE A 62 -12.31 15.85 -11.74
C PHE A 62 -13.55 14.95 -11.88
N ASP A 63 -13.48 13.80 -11.22
CA ASP A 63 -14.58 12.85 -11.07
C ASP A 63 -15.00 12.79 -9.59
N PRO A 64 -16.24 13.23 -9.24
CA PRO A 64 -16.72 13.22 -7.87
C PRO A 64 -16.86 11.81 -7.27
N ALA A 65 -16.88 10.75 -8.09
CA ALA A 65 -16.96 9.36 -7.66
C ALA A 65 -15.60 8.77 -7.22
N GLN A 66 -14.47 9.41 -7.57
CA GLN A 66 -13.14 8.96 -7.20
C GLN A 66 -12.74 9.41 -5.80
N LEU A 67 -11.89 8.66 -5.12
CA LEU A 67 -11.31 9.02 -3.81
C LEU A 67 -10.14 9.99 -3.96
N THR A 68 -10.46 11.24 -4.28
CA THR A 68 -9.49 12.31 -4.52
C THR A 68 -9.77 13.53 -3.64
N ALA A 69 -8.76 14.39 -3.49
CA ALA A 69 -8.87 15.60 -2.70
C ALA A 69 -7.93 16.71 -3.19
N ALA A 70 -8.28 17.95 -2.82
CA ALA A 70 -7.43 19.12 -2.96
C ALA A 70 -6.70 19.44 -1.65
N HIS A 71 -5.40 19.68 -1.75
CA HIS A 71 -4.58 20.15 -0.63
C HIS A 71 -3.58 21.21 -1.11
N ARG A 72 -3.23 22.17 -0.24
CA ARG A 72 -2.50 23.39 -0.63
C ARG A 72 -1.08 23.09 -1.07
N THR A 73 -0.39 22.26 -0.30
CA THR A 73 1.06 22.08 -0.40
C THR A 73 1.50 20.62 -0.57
N LEU A 74 0.57 19.66 -0.48
CA LEU A 74 0.95 18.26 -0.61
C LEU A 74 1.27 17.97 -2.07
N PRO A 75 2.34 17.21 -2.35
CA PRO A 75 2.63 16.75 -3.70
C PRO A 75 1.41 16.06 -4.32
N PHE A 76 1.24 16.21 -5.63
CA PHE A 76 0.23 15.42 -6.32
C PHE A 76 0.59 13.94 -6.25
N GLY A 77 -0.42 13.08 -6.14
CA GLY A 77 -0.26 11.65 -5.95
C GLY A 77 -0.08 11.22 -4.49
N THR A 78 0.19 12.15 -3.56
CA THR A 78 0.25 11.81 -2.13
C THR A 78 -1.06 11.19 -1.66
N GLN A 79 -0.97 10.07 -0.94
CA GLN A 79 -2.11 9.46 -0.28
C GLN A 79 -2.23 9.98 1.15
N VAL A 80 -3.46 10.30 1.55
CA VAL A 80 -3.76 10.88 2.86
C VAL A 80 -4.94 10.13 3.45
N ARG A 81 -4.78 9.61 4.67
CA ARG A 81 -5.89 9.15 5.48
C ARG A 81 -6.54 10.35 6.13
N VAL A 82 -7.83 10.48 5.92
CA VAL A 82 -8.67 11.54 6.46
C VAL A 82 -9.61 10.90 7.47
N THR A 83 -9.53 11.32 8.73
CA THR A 83 -10.35 10.76 9.82
C THR A 83 -11.29 11.83 10.34
N HIS A 84 -12.60 11.61 10.30
CA HIS A 84 -13.61 12.50 10.86
C HIS A 84 -13.66 12.34 12.39
N LEU A 85 -13.26 13.37 13.12
CA LEU A 85 -13.02 13.29 14.56
C LEU A 85 -14.29 13.09 15.40
N ALA A 86 -15.46 13.50 14.90
CA ALA A 86 -16.72 13.37 15.62
C ALA A 86 -17.30 11.94 15.58
N ASN A 87 -17.04 11.17 14.52
CA ASN A 87 -17.62 9.84 14.33
C ASN A 87 -16.59 8.70 14.17
N GLY A 88 -15.30 9.03 14.10
CA GLY A 88 -14.20 8.08 13.98
C GLY A 88 -14.03 7.43 12.61
N LEU A 89 -14.88 7.76 11.62
CA LEU A 89 -14.79 7.18 10.28
C LEU A 89 -13.55 7.73 9.56
N SER A 90 -12.91 6.92 8.72
CA SER A 90 -11.76 7.32 7.93
C SER A 90 -11.82 6.86 6.49
N VAL A 91 -11.16 7.60 5.60
CA VAL A 91 -11.02 7.29 4.18
C VAL A 91 -9.62 7.68 3.70
N VAL A 92 -9.02 6.90 2.81
CA VAL A 92 -7.77 7.28 2.13
C VAL A 92 -8.10 7.94 0.81
N VAL A 93 -7.52 9.12 0.57
CA VAL A 93 -7.69 9.89 -0.67
C VAL A 93 -6.34 10.18 -1.30
N ARG A 94 -6.33 10.35 -2.62
CA ARG A 94 -5.17 10.82 -3.38
C ARG A 94 -5.27 12.32 -3.65
N ILE A 95 -4.19 13.05 -3.42
CA ILE A 95 -4.13 14.47 -3.76
C ILE A 95 -3.95 14.63 -5.27
N ASN A 96 -4.90 15.28 -5.94
CA ASN A 96 -4.82 15.58 -7.37
C ASN A 96 -5.17 17.04 -7.71
N ASP A 97 -5.46 17.86 -6.69
CA ASP A 97 -5.89 19.23 -6.90
C ASP A 97 -5.32 20.20 -5.85
N ARG A 98 -5.51 21.51 -6.07
CA ARG A 98 -5.04 22.60 -5.20
C ARG A 98 -6.20 23.36 -4.58
N GLY A 99 -6.03 23.66 -3.30
CA GLY A 99 -7.06 24.19 -2.42
C GLY A 99 -6.87 23.58 -1.02
N PRO A 100 -7.74 23.86 -0.05
CA PRO A 100 -8.80 24.86 -0.08
C PRO A 100 -8.23 26.28 -0.07
N PHE A 101 -8.89 27.27 -0.67
CA PHE A 101 -8.48 28.68 -0.57
C PHE A 101 -9.21 29.46 0.52
N ARG A 102 -10.24 28.85 1.12
CA ARG A 102 -10.97 29.42 2.27
C ARG A 102 -10.15 29.22 3.55
N ALA A 103 -10.03 30.29 4.34
CA ALA A 103 -9.36 30.24 5.63
C ALA A 103 -10.00 29.20 6.57
N GLY A 104 -9.17 28.52 7.39
CA GLY A 104 -9.61 27.52 8.36
C GLY A 104 -9.85 26.10 7.81
N ARG A 105 -9.95 25.92 6.49
CA ARG A 105 -10.07 24.59 5.86
C ARG A 105 -8.72 24.03 5.50
N ILE A 106 -8.49 22.73 5.67
CA ILE A 106 -7.21 22.07 5.38
C ILE A 106 -7.27 21.12 4.18
N ILE A 107 -8.44 20.59 3.84
CA ILE A 107 -8.63 19.68 2.70
C ILE A 107 -10.04 19.83 2.10
N ASP A 108 -10.14 19.75 0.77
CA ASP A 108 -11.43 19.66 0.06
C ASP A 108 -11.54 18.28 -0.58
N LEU A 109 -12.56 17.51 -0.19
CA LEU A 109 -12.77 16.13 -0.58
C LEU A 109 -13.67 16.01 -1.82
N SER A 110 -13.52 14.91 -2.57
CA SER A 110 -14.54 14.49 -3.50
C SER A 110 -15.85 14.11 -2.78
N ARG A 111 -16.94 14.04 -3.54
CA ARG A 111 -18.24 13.60 -3.02
C ARG A 111 -18.16 12.18 -2.44
N ALA A 112 -17.52 11.24 -3.14
CA ALA A 112 -17.38 9.87 -2.67
C ALA A 112 -16.60 9.74 -1.35
N ALA A 113 -15.58 10.56 -1.14
CA ALA A 113 -14.86 10.59 0.15
C ALA A 113 -15.73 11.19 1.26
N ALA A 114 -16.48 12.27 0.97
CA ALA A 114 -17.37 12.90 1.92
C ALA A 114 -18.57 12.01 2.32
N GLU A 115 -19.06 11.17 1.41
CA GLU A 115 -20.07 10.14 1.69
C GLU A 115 -19.54 9.08 2.67
N ARG A 116 -18.33 8.57 2.44
CA ARG A 116 -17.67 7.61 3.35
C ARG A 116 -17.45 8.16 4.75
N LEU A 117 -17.13 9.46 4.88
CA LEU A 117 -16.99 10.15 6.16
C LEU A 117 -18.31 10.58 6.80
N ARG A 118 -19.45 10.37 6.10
CA ARG A 118 -20.79 10.82 6.49
C ARG A 118 -20.87 12.32 6.79
N MET A 119 -20.25 13.13 5.94
CA MET A 119 -20.21 14.59 6.10
C MET A 119 -20.94 15.38 5.00
N ILE A 120 -21.68 14.70 4.12
CA ILE A 120 -22.47 15.36 3.06
C ILE A 120 -23.48 16.34 3.65
N GLY A 121 -24.26 15.92 4.66
CA GLY A 121 -25.31 16.74 5.25
C GLY A 121 -24.78 17.97 5.99
N SER A 122 -23.67 17.84 6.72
CA SER A 122 -23.06 18.97 7.44
C SER A 122 -22.25 19.89 6.53
N GLY A 123 -21.86 19.43 5.33
CA GLY A 123 -21.04 20.17 4.37
C GLY A 123 -19.55 20.27 4.76
N THR A 124 -19.26 20.30 6.06
CA THR A 124 -17.91 20.36 6.63
C THR A 124 -17.77 19.43 7.82
N ALA A 125 -16.53 19.06 8.15
CA ALA A 125 -16.21 18.20 9.29
C ALA A 125 -14.84 18.58 9.88
N THR A 126 -14.67 18.39 11.18
CA THR A 126 -13.35 18.46 11.82
C THR A 126 -12.65 17.12 11.60
N VAL A 127 -11.47 17.15 10.97
CA VAL A 127 -10.75 15.96 10.54
C VAL A 127 -9.31 15.97 11.02
N ARG A 128 -8.72 14.77 11.09
CA ARG A 128 -7.28 14.54 11.17
C ARG A 128 -6.75 14.03 9.84
N LEU A 129 -5.59 14.52 9.41
CA LEU A 129 -4.87 14.10 8.22
C LEU A 129 -3.61 13.34 8.60
N GLU A 130 -3.44 12.15 8.03
CA GLU A 130 -2.25 11.32 8.21
C GLU A 130 -1.71 10.96 6.82
N LEU A 131 -0.41 11.20 6.61
CA LEU A 131 0.24 10.79 5.36
C LEU A 131 0.33 9.28 5.31
N VAL A 132 -0.22 8.70 4.24
CA VAL A 132 -0.06 7.30 3.93
C VAL A 132 1.28 7.16 3.23
N GLN A 133 2.27 6.60 3.93
CA GLN A 133 3.58 6.37 3.31
C GLN A 133 3.44 5.34 2.18
N PRO A 134 4.19 5.49 1.07
CA PRO A 134 4.40 4.39 0.14
C PRO A 134 4.97 3.21 0.93
N GLY A 135 4.14 2.21 1.24
CA GLY A 135 4.46 1.15 2.21
C GLY A 135 3.45 0.93 3.35
N GLU A 136 2.34 1.69 3.44
CA GLU A 136 1.18 1.28 4.27
C GLU A 136 0.39 0.15 3.59
N THR A 137 1.11 -0.92 3.34
CA THR A 137 0.60 -2.17 2.83
C THR A 137 0.31 -3.02 4.08
N PRO A 138 -0.95 -3.31 4.46
CA PRO A 138 -1.23 -4.11 5.65
C PRO A 138 -0.48 -5.44 5.64
N ILE A 139 0.03 -5.83 6.81
CA ILE A 139 0.61 -7.16 7.01
C ILE A 139 -0.55 -8.14 7.16
N TRP A 140 -0.66 -9.05 6.20
CA TRP A 140 -1.59 -10.16 6.21
C TRP A 140 -0.87 -11.44 6.65
N THR A 141 -1.57 -12.26 7.43
CA THR A 141 -1.12 -13.62 7.75
C THR A 141 -1.46 -14.52 6.58
N ALA A 142 -0.46 -15.19 6.02
CA ALA A 142 -0.64 -16.11 4.91
C ALA A 142 -0.39 -17.56 5.34
N LEU A 143 -1.12 -18.50 4.73
CA LEU A 143 -0.83 -19.93 4.79
C LEU A 143 -0.80 -20.51 3.37
N ALA A 144 -0.03 -21.59 3.20
CA ALA A 144 -0.04 -22.36 1.96
C ALA A 144 -1.31 -23.23 1.87
N ASP A 145 -1.92 -23.26 0.69
CA ASP A 145 -3.04 -24.14 0.37
C ASP A 145 -2.80 -24.85 -0.96
N ALA A 146 -2.62 -26.18 -0.91
CA ALA A 146 -2.34 -27.02 -2.07
C ALA A 146 -3.49 -27.13 -3.08
N ARG A 147 -4.69 -26.62 -2.73
CA ARG A 147 -5.83 -26.54 -3.66
C ARG A 147 -5.69 -25.38 -4.65
N LEU A 148 -4.86 -24.39 -4.33
CA LEU A 148 -4.59 -23.23 -5.17
C LEU A 148 -3.36 -23.48 -6.06
N GLY A 149 -3.31 -22.83 -7.21
CA GLY A 149 -2.19 -22.93 -8.14
C GLY A 149 -1.95 -21.65 -8.92
N GLY A 150 -0.72 -21.47 -9.38
CA GLY A 150 -0.31 -20.30 -10.16
C GLY A 150 -0.28 -19.04 -9.30
N PHE A 151 -1.12 -18.06 -9.64
CA PHE A 151 -1.19 -16.77 -8.97
C PHE A 151 -2.57 -16.48 -8.35
N ASP A 152 -3.37 -17.52 -8.15
CA ASP A 152 -4.71 -17.42 -7.57
C ASP A 152 -4.67 -17.56 -6.05
N ILE A 153 -5.34 -16.65 -5.35
CA ILE A 153 -5.37 -16.59 -3.88
C ILE A 153 -6.80 -16.53 -3.34
N LEU A 154 -6.98 -16.97 -2.10
CA LEU A 154 -8.16 -16.61 -1.32
C LEU A 154 -7.82 -15.47 -0.37
N SER A 155 -8.77 -14.56 -0.17
CA SER A 155 -8.62 -13.45 0.78
C SER A 155 -9.90 -13.28 1.59
N ARG A 156 -9.79 -13.14 2.92
CA ARG A 156 -10.98 -12.83 3.73
C ARG A 156 -11.61 -11.49 3.37
N PHE A 157 -10.78 -10.54 2.97
CA PHE A 157 -11.15 -9.13 2.95
C PHE A 157 -11.30 -8.54 1.54
N HIS A 158 -10.70 -9.17 0.52
CA HIS A 158 -10.73 -8.68 -0.87
C HIS A 158 -11.79 -9.41 -1.69
N GLU A 159 -12.36 -8.76 -2.70
CA GLU A 159 -13.41 -9.35 -3.52
C GLU A 159 -12.83 -10.24 -4.63
N ARG A 160 -13.59 -11.27 -5.05
CA ARG A 160 -13.24 -12.05 -6.25
C ARG A 160 -13.01 -11.13 -7.44
N GLY A 161 -11.89 -11.33 -8.14
CA GLY A 161 -11.46 -10.53 -9.28
C GLY A 161 -10.50 -9.40 -8.92
N ASP A 162 -10.28 -9.10 -7.63
CA ASP A 162 -9.22 -8.18 -7.20
C ASP A 162 -7.85 -8.67 -7.66
N LEU A 163 -7.03 -7.72 -8.10
CA LEU A 163 -5.61 -7.95 -8.38
C LEU A 163 -4.79 -7.30 -7.27
N LEU A 164 -3.95 -8.09 -6.60
CA LEU A 164 -3.11 -7.63 -5.51
C LEU A 164 -1.64 -7.76 -5.87
N PHE A 165 -0.85 -6.77 -5.47
CA PHE A 165 0.59 -6.91 -5.39
C PHE A 165 0.95 -7.39 -3.99
N LEU A 166 1.51 -8.59 -3.90
CA LEU A 166 2.05 -9.13 -2.66
C LEU A 166 3.56 -8.87 -2.61
N THR A 167 4.02 -8.41 -1.45
CA THR A 167 5.46 -8.31 -1.14
C THR A 167 5.75 -8.92 0.23
N SER A 168 7.02 -9.14 0.55
CA SER A 168 7.49 -9.62 1.84
C SER A 168 8.80 -8.94 2.23
N ALA A 169 9.28 -9.17 3.45
CA ALA A 169 10.58 -8.64 3.88
C ALA A 169 11.77 -9.23 3.10
N THR A 170 11.57 -10.38 2.43
CA THR A 170 12.61 -11.14 1.74
C THR A 170 12.57 -11.00 0.22
N VAL A 171 11.50 -10.44 -0.34
CA VAL A 171 11.30 -10.34 -1.79
C VAL A 171 11.20 -8.88 -2.22
N SER A 172 12.14 -8.44 -3.06
CA SER A 172 12.21 -7.05 -3.54
C SER A 172 11.22 -6.73 -4.66
N ASN A 173 10.85 -7.73 -5.47
CA ASN A 173 9.91 -7.57 -6.57
C ASN A 173 8.52 -8.08 -6.18
N PRO A 174 7.48 -7.23 -6.21
CA PRO A 174 6.14 -7.65 -5.83
C PRO A 174 5.58 -8.69 -6.81
N ILE A 175 4.84 -9.64 -6.29
CA ILE A 175 4.16 -10.68 -7.06
C ILE A 175 2.71 -10.24 -7.27
N LEU A 176 2.27 -10.17 -8.53
CA LEU A 176 0.87 -9.92 -8.86
C LEU A 176 0.07 -11.22 -8.70
N VAL A 177 -1.00 -11.16 -7.92
CA VAL A 177 -1.92 -12.26 -7.69
C VAL A 177 -3.35 -11.83 -7.95
N ARG A 178 -4.24 -12.82 -8.15
CA ARG A 178 -5.66 -12.62 -8.35
C ARG A 178 -6.46 -13.26 -7.22
N VAL A 179 -7.41 -12.52 -6.67
CA VAL A 179 -8.34 -13.03 -5.66
C VAL A 179 -9.44 -13.84 -6.36
N VAL A 180 -9.57 -15.11 -6.00
CA VAL A 180 -10.57 -16.01 -6.59
C VAL A 180 -11.72 -16.35 -5.64
N GLY A 181 -11.62 -15.94 -4.38
CA GLY A 181 -12.68 -16.16 -3.38
C GLY A 181 -12.29 -15.71 -1.98
N ASN A 182 -13.24 -15.88 -1.07
CA ASN A 182 -13.17 -15.42 0.32
C ASN A 182 -13.41 -16.57 1.32
N ASP A 183 -13.54 -17.80 0.82
CA ASP A 183 -13.86 -19.02 1.55
C ASP A 183 -12.64 -19.61 2.28
N ILE A 184 -12.03 -18.79 3.14
CA ILE A 184 -10.97 -19.26 4.05
C ILE A 184 -11.63 -19.84 5.30
N PRO A 185 -11.43 -21.14 5.62
CA PRO A 185 -12.07 -21.75 6.78
C PRO A 185 -11.73 -21.02 8.08
N PRO A 186 -12.69 -20.87 9.01
CA PRO A 186 -12.50 -20.10 10.24
C PRO A 186 -11.45 -20.71 11.19
N GLU A 187 -11.23 -22.03 11.13
CA GLU A 187 -10.20 -22.73 11.90
C GLU A 187 -8.78 -22.44 11.42
N GLN A 188 -8.62 -21.95 10.19
CA GLN A 188 -7.32 -21.56 9.65
C GLN A 188 -7.05 -20.12 10.04
N ASN A 189 -6.13 -19.87 10.98
CA ASN A 189 -5.80 -18.52 11.44
C ASN A 189 -4.94 -17.74 10.42
N ALA A 190 -5.50 -17.45 9.24
CA ALA A 190 -4.85 -16.77 8.11
C ALA A 190 -5.79 -15.75 7.46
N ASP A 191 -5.26 -14.66 6.94
CA ASP A 191 -6.00 -13.63 6.19
C ASP A 191 -6.02 -13.92 4.67
N LEU A 192 -4.97 -14.58 4.19
CA LEU A 192 -4.78 -14.99 2.79
C LEU A 192 -4.39 -16.47 2.73
N LEU A 193 -4.91 -17.18 1.73
CA LEU A 193 -4.38 -18.49 1.33
C LEU A 193 -3.67 -18.36 -0.01
N LEU A 194 -2.43 -18.85 -0.04
CA LEU A 194 -1.53 -18.74 -1.19
C LEU A 194 -1.23 -20.11 -1.77
N PRO A 195 -0.99 -20.23 -3.09
CA PRO A 195 -0.40 -21.42 -3.68
C PRO A 195 0.95 -21.74 -3.02
N PRO A 196 1.32 -23.02 -2.83
CA PRO A 196 2.57 -23.40 -2.18
C PRO A 196 3.81 -22.74 -2.79
N GLU A 197 3.84 -22.56 -4.10
CA GLU A 197 4.91 -21.88 -4.84
C GLU A 197 5.03 -20.40 -4.50
N VAL A 198 3.92 -19.68 -4.34
CA VAL A 198 3.92 -18.27 -3.97
C VAL A 198 4.27 -18.12 -2.49
N PHE A 199 3.75 -19.02 -1.64
CA PHE A 199 4.07 -19.05 -0.22
C PHE A 199 5.55 -19.33 0.04
N ALA A 200 6.17 -20.25 -0.71
CA ALA A 200 7.60 -20.55 -0.58
C ALA A 200 8.48 -19.32 -0.85
N LEU A 201 8.01 -18.38 -1.68
CA LEU A 201 8.71 -17.14 -1.99
C LEU A 201 8.48 -16.06 -0.93
N LEU A 202 7.22 -15.87 -0.52
CA LEU A 202 6.82 -14.72 0.31
C LEU A 202 6.80 -15.01 1.81
N GLY A 203 6.59 -16.27 2.21
CA GLY A 203 6.42 -16.69 3.60
C GLY A 203 5.05 -16.34 4.21
N GLY A 204 4.93 -16.49 5.53
CA GLY A 204 3.66 -16.35 6.26
C GLY A 204 3.25 -14.92 6.63
N ARG A 205 4.10 -13.92 6.39
CA ARG A 205 3.77 -12.50 6.61
C ARG A 205 3.97 -11.75 5.31
N VAL A 206 2.88 -11.33 4.69
CA VAL A 206 2.90 -10.68 3.39
C VAL A 206 2.26 -9.30 3.50
N TYR A 207 2.72 -8.39 2.67
CA TYR A 207 2.13 -7.07 2.56
C TYR A 207 1.28 -7.03 1.28
N ALA A 208 -0.02 -6.72 1.39
CA ALA A 208 -0.88 -6.40 0.24
C ALA A 208 -1.67 -5.11 0.47
N ALA A 209 -2.19 -4.50 -0.59
CA ALA A 209 -3.08 -3.33 -0.47
C ALA A 209 -4.28 -3.63 0.45
N PRO A 210 -4.88 -2.62 1.10
CA PRO A 210 -6.12 -2.82 1.85
C PRO A 210 -7.31 -3.14 0.93
N PRO A 211 -8.35 -3.81 1.43
CA PRO A 211 -9.54 -4.15 0.67
C PRO A 211 -10.31 -2.90 0.23
N ARG A 212 -11.06 -3.03 -0.88
CA ARG A 212 -11.98 -1.99 -1.35
C ARG A 212 -13.14 -1.86 -0.36
N GLN A 213 -13.34 -0.66 0.19
CA GLN A 213 -14.48 -0.32 1.05
C GLN A 213 -15.73 0.04 0.25
#